data_AF-A0A2N3EBF1-F1
#
_entry.id   AF-A0A2N3EBF1-F1
#
_cell.length_a   1.000
_cell.length_b   1.000
_cell.length_c   1.000
_cell.angle_alpha   90.00
_cell.angle_beta   90.00
_cell.angle_gamma   90.00
#
_symmetry.space_group_name_H-M   'P 1'
#
loop_
_entity.id
_entity.type
_entity.pdbx_description
1 polymer ?
#
loop_
_entity_poly.entity_id
_entity_poly.type
_entity_poly.pdbx_seq_one_letter_code
_entity_poly.pdbx_strand_id
1 'polypeptide(L)'
;MRFENGLAAAVYRIEKIAAELAELRGWRRALAALFAGALSTLALPPYGFLPILFLTFPVLVWLLDGVGEPTRSRRRRVMWRAGLLGWWFGFGYFFLGLYWIGHAFLVDAEKFAFLLPLAVTLMPAGLALFTAAA
;
A
#
# COMPACT_ATOMS: atom_id res chain seq x y z
N MET A 1 34.76 -17.53 3.18
CA MET A 1 34.92 -16.71 4.40
C MET A 1 34.53 -15.24 4.27
N ARG A 2 35.05 -14.38 3.36
CA ARG A 2 34.63 -12.96 3.31
C ARG A 2 33.22 -12.70 2.72
N PHE A 3 32.76 -13.55 1.80
CA PHE A 3 31.41 -13.48 1.21
C PHE A 3 30.29 -13.93 2.17
N GLU A 4 30.57 -14.89 3.05
CA GLU A 4 29.61 -15.41 4.04
C GLU A 4 29.23 -14.34 5.06
N ASN A 5 30.19 -13.50 5.46
CA ASN A 5 29.95 -12.36 6.35
C ASN A 5 29.06 -11.28 5.69
N GLY A 6 29.18 -11.08 4.37
CA GLY A 6 28.40 -10.09 3.64
C GLY A 6 26.94 -10.49 3.46
N LEU A 7 26.71 -11.75 3.08
CA LEU A 7 25.36 -12.33 2.97
C LEU A 7 24.66 -12.36 4.33
N ALA A 8 25.34 -12.81 5.38
CA ALA A 8 24.78 -12.81 6.73
C ALA A 8 24.41 -11.39 7.19
N ALA A 9 25.25 -10.40 6.92
CA ALA A 9 24.95 -9.00 7.24
C ALA A 9 23.76 -8.45 6.45
N ALA A 10 23.59 -8.83 5.18
CA ALA A 10 22.45 -8.43 4.36
C ALA A 10 21.14 -9.04 4.86
N VAL A 11 21.12 -10.34 5.15
CA VAL A 11 19.96 -11.03 5.71
C VAL A 11 19.55 -10.42 7.04
N TYR A 12 20.51 -10.20 7.94
CA TYR A 12 20.26 -9.55 9.24
C TYR A 12 19.63 -8.15 9.07
N ARG A 13 20.08 -7.36 8.09
CA ARG A 13 19.47 -6.04 7.80
C ARG A 13 18.03 -6.16 7.32
N ILE A 14 17.74 -7.13 6.45
CA ILE A 14 16.38 -7.37 5.95
C ILE A 14 15.46 -7.81 7.10
N GLU A 15 15.90 -8.75 7.93
CA GLU A 15 15.16 -9.20 9.11
C GLU A 15 14.87 -8.04 10.07
N LYS A 16 15.86 -7.19 10.31
CA LYS A 16 15.69 -5.99 11.13
C LYS A 16 14.64 -5.04 10.55
N ILE A 17 14.70 -4.75 9.25
CA ILE A 17 13.72 -3.88 8.58
C ILE A 17 12.31 -4.49 8.62
N ALA A 18 12.20 -5.80 8.37
CA ALA A 18 10.94 -6.51 8.45
C ALA A 18 10.32 -6.42 9.86
N ALA A 19 11.14 -6.64 10.90
CA ALA A 19 10.70 -6.50 12.29
C ALA A 19 10.26 -5.06 12.63
N GLU A 20 11.05 -4.05 12.24
CA GLU A 20 10.70 -2.63 12.45
C GLU A 20 9.37 -2.26 11.76
N LEU A 21 9.15 -2.75 10.53
CA LEU A 21 7.90 -2.52 9.79
C LEU A 21 6.71 -3.23 10.45
N ALA A 22 6.89 -4.49 10.88
CA ALA A 22 5.86 -5.24 11.61
C ALA A 22 5.49 -4.56 12.93
N GLU A 23 6.44 -3.90 13.60
CA GLU A 23 6.21 -3.19 14.85
C GLU A 23 5.52 -1.83 14.70
N LEU A 24 5.45 -1.25 13.49
CA LEU A 24 4.75 0.02 13.26
C LEU A 24 3.30 -0.05 13.75
N ARG A 25 2.76 1.03 14.31
CA ARG A 25 1.38 1.09 14.82
C ARG A 25 0.64 2.33 14.35
N GLY A 26 -0.69 2.24 14.37
CA GLY A 26 -1.58 3.36 14.09
C GLY A 26 -1.33 3.98 12.72
N TRP A 27 -1.24 5.31 12.69
CA TRP A 27 -1.10 6.08 11.45
C TRP A 27 0.22 5.82 10.70
N ARG A 28 1.32 5.50 11.41
CA ARG A 28 2.61 5.20 10.76
C ARG A 28 2.52 3.94 9.90
N ARG A 29 1.83 2.90 10.40
CA ARG A 29 1.60 1.67 9.64
C ARG A 29 0.71 1.93 8.41
N ALA A 30 -0.34 2.73 8.58
CA ALA A 30 -1.22 3.13 7.49
C ALA A 30 -0.48 3.93 6.40
N LEU A 31 0.38 4.88 6.78
CA LEU A 31 1.20 5.62 5.82
C LEU A 31 2.19 4.72 5.09
N ALA A 32 2.85 3.79 5.78
CA ALA A 32 3.75 2.84 5.13
C ALA A 32 3.02 2.01 4.07
N ALA A 33 1.81 1.52 4.38
CA ALA A 33 0.96 0.81 3.42
C ALA A 33 0.57 1.72 2.24
N LEU A 34 0.13 2.96 2.51
CA LEU A 34 -0.22 3.96 1.50
C LEU A 34 0.94 4.21 0.53
N PHE A 35 2.14 4.47 1.05
CA PHE A 35 3.33 4.73 0.22
C PHE A 35 3.76 3.49 -0.56
N ALA A 36 3.70 2.30 0.03
CA ALA A 36 4.00 1.06 -0.70
C ALA A 36 3.02 0.86 -1.87
N GLY A 37 1.73 1.13 -1.67
CA GLY A 37 0.73 1.10 -2.73
C GLY A 37 1.00 2.14 -3.81
N ALA A 38 1.26 3.39 -3.41
CA ALA A 38 1.58 4.49 -4.31
C ALA A 38 2.81 4.19 -5.18
N LEU A 39 3.90 3.68 -4.59
CA LEU A 39 5.11 3.30 -5.32
C LEU A 39 4.88 2.14 -6.30
N SER A 40 3.93 1.26 -6.00
CA SER A 40 3.57 0.14 -6.88
C SER A 40 3.03 0.62 -8.23
N THR A 41 2.53 1.86 -8.34
CA THR A 41 2.07 2.44 -9.61
C THR A 41 3.21 2.67 -10.61
N LEU A 42 4.47 2.78 -10.15
CA LEU A 42 5.65 2.90 -11.03
C LEU A 42 5.87 1.64 -11.89
N ALA A 43 5.26 0.52 -11.52
CA ALA A 43 5.25 -0.70 -12.34
C ALA A 43 4.39 -0.57 -13.61
N LEU A 44 3.45 0.38 -13.63
CA LEU A 44 2.55 0.63 -14.75
C LEU A 44 3.18 1.59 -15.76
N PRO A 45 2.67 1.64 -17.01
CA PRO A 45 3.00 2.72 -17.94
C PRO A 45 2.71 4.10 -17.33
N PRO A 46 3.51 5.14 -17.65
CA PRO A 46 4.59 5.15 -18.64
C PRO A 46 5.95 4.64 -18.13
N TYR A 47 6.09 4.38 -16.82
CA TYR A 47 7.38 4.05 -16.21
C TYR A 47 7.78 2.58 -16.41
N GLY A 48 6.84 1.65 -16.28
CA GLY A 48 7.07 0.22 -16.51
C GLY A 48 8.12 -0.42 -15.61
N PHE A 49 8.42 0.16 -14.45
CA PHE A 49 9.46 -0.29 -13.53
C PHE A 49 8.97 -1.43 -12.64
N LEU A 50 8.70 -2.59 -13.24
CA LEU A 50 8.26 -3.82 -12.58
C LEU A 50 9.07 -4.21 -11.33
N PRO A 51 10.42 -4.02 -11.27
CA PRO A 51 11.19 -4.40 -10.10
C PRO A 51 10.74 -3.77 -8.77
N ILE A 52 10.03 -2.63 -8.81
CA ILE A 52 9.51 -1.98 -7.60
C ILE A 52 8.56 -2.87 -6.80
N LEU A 53 7.85 -3.78 -7.46
CA LEU A 53 6.89 -4.68 -6.83
C LEU A 53 7.58 -5.68 -5.89
N PHE A 54 8.83 -6.07 -6.18
CA PHE A 54 9.64 -6.89 -5.28
C PHE A 54 10.03 -6.15 -3.99
N LEU A 55 9.80 -4.84 -3.90
CA LEU A 55 9.97 -4.07 -2.67
C LEU A 55 8.62 -3.78 -1.99
N THR A 56 7.63 -3.32 -2.74
CA THR A 56 6.37 -2.82 -2.17
C THR A 56 5.47 -3.93 -1.63
N PHE A 57 5.44 -5.10 -2.28
CA PHE A 57 4.66 -6.24 -1.77
C PHE A 57 5.26 -6.84 -0.51
N PRO A 58 6.58 -7.10 -0.40
CA PRO A 58 7.17 -7.52 0.88
C PRO A 58 6.92 -6.53 2.01
N VAL A 59 6.99 -5.22 1.76
CA VAL A 59 6.61 -4.22 2.76
C VAL A 59 5.16 -4.41 3.21
N LEU A 60 4.21 -4.61 2.30
CA LEU A 60 2.82 -4.90 2.66
C LEU A 60 2.71 -6.17 3.51
N VAL A 61 3.40 -7.25 3.12
CA VAL A 61 3.40 -8.52 3.87
C VAL A 61 3.93 -8.32 5.29
N TRP A 62 5.07 -7.65 5.47
CA TRP A 62 5.63 -7.39 6.80
C TRP A 62 4.72 -6.51 7.67
N LEU A 63 4.01 -5.54 7.08
CA LEU A 63 3.00 -4.74 7.79
C LEU A 63 1.81 -5.59 8.25
N LEU A 64 1.41 -6.59 7.45
CA LEU A 64 0.34 -7.55 7.76
C LEU A 64 0.77 -8.54 8.84
N ASP A 65 2.01 -9.01 8.81
CA ASP A 65 2.59 -9.89 9.85
C ASP A 65 2.48 -9.23 11.24
N GLY A 66 2.68 -7.91 11.30
CA GLY A 66 2.51 -7.11 12.50
C GLY A 66 1.07 -7.00 13.03
N VAL A 67 0.04 -7.49 12.33
CA VAL A 67 -1.36 -7.44 12.78
C VAL A 67 -1.65 -8.50 13.86
N GLY A 68 -0.88 -9.59 13.86
CA GLY A 68 -0.98 -10.72 14.78
C GLY A 68 -1.89 -11.85 14.29
N GLU A 69 -1.76 -13.02 14.92
CA GLU A 69 -2.40 -14.25 14.47
C GLU A 69 -3.93 -14.26 14.69
N PRO A 70 -4.71 -14.77 13.71
CA PRO A 70 -6.16 -14.85 13.78
C PRO A 70 -6.64 -16.01 14.67
N THR A 71 -6.57 -15.85 16.00
CA THR A 71 -7.19 -16.80 16.94
C THR A 71 -8.72 -16.65 16.98
N ARG A 72 -9.46 -17.67 17.45
CA ARG A 72 -10.94 -17.68 17.45
C ARG A 72 -11.58 -16.43 18.09
N SER A 73 -10.98 -15.90 19.16
CA SER A 73 -11.47 -14.70 19.87
C SER A 73 -11.03 -13.37 19.22
N ARG A 74 -9.94 -13.37 18.45
CA ARG A 74 -9.35 -12.16 17.85
C ARG A 74 -9.52 -12.05 16.34
N ARG A 75 -10.01 -13.10 15.68
CA ARG A 75 -10.15 -13.22 14.21
C ARG A 75 -10.78 -11.98 13.58
N ARG A 76 -11.92 -11.51 14.09
CA ARG A 76 -12.60 -10.31 13.56
C ARG A 76 -11.72 -9.06 13.63
N ARG A 77 -11.00 -8.85 14.75
CA ARG A 77 -10.12 -7.70 14.94
C ARG A 77 -8.90 -7.77 14.02
N VAL A 78 -8.32 -8.97 13.88
CA VAL A 78 -7.17 -9.22 12.99
C VAL A 78 -7.57 -8.97 11.54
N MET A 79 -8.68 -9.58 11.09
CA MET A 79 -9.21 -9.39 9.73
C MET A 79 -9.53 -7.92 9.44
N TRP A 80 -10.17 -7.21 10.39
CA TRP A 80 -10.44 -5.78 10.21
C TRP A 80 -9.17 -4.95 10.05
N ARG A 81 -8.14 -5.22 10.86
CA ARG A 81 -6.86 -4.52 10.78
C ARG A 81 -6.08 -4.86 9.50
N ALA A 82 -6.09 -6.12 9.08
CA ALA A 82 -5.51 -6.55 7.83
C ALA A 82 -6.21 -5.87 6.64
N GLY A 83 -7.54 -5.87 6.63
CA GLY A 83 -8.34 -5.20 5.61
C GLY A 83 -8.11 -3.69 5.57
N LEU A 84 -7.96 -3.02 6.73
CA LEU A 84 -7.58 -1.60 6.76
C LEU A 84 -6.21 -1.34 6.12
N LEU A 85 -5.23 -2.24 6.31
CA LEU A 85 -3.92 -2.11 5.67
C LEU A 85 -4.01 -2.37 4.16
N GLY A 86 -4.75 -3.39 3.75
CA GLY A 86 -5.06 -3.66 2.34
C GLY A 86 -5.79 -2.50 1.68
N TRP A 87 -6.68 -1.83 2.41
CA TRP A 87 -7.36 -0.60 1.96
C TRP A 87 -6.37 0.55 1.77
N TRP A 88 -5.51 0.85 2.75
CA TRP A 88 -4.53 1.94 2.62
C TRP A 88 -3.55 1.70 1.47
N PHE A 89 -3.08 0.46 1.31
CA PHE A 89 -2.25 0.07 0.17
C PHE A 89 -2.98 0.24 -1.16
N GLY A 90 -4.18 -0.33 -1.29
CA GLY A 90 -4.99 -0.18 -2.50
C GLY A 90 -5.32 1.27 -2.82
N PHE A 91 -5.66 2.07 -1.80
CA PHE A 91 -5.95 3.48 -1.97
C PHE A 91 -4.74 4.22 -2.53
N GLY A 92 -3.54 4.02 -1.99
CA GLY A 92 -2.32 4.62 -2.53
C GLY A 92 -2.06 4.23 -3.98
N TYR A 93 -2.26 2.96 -4.31
CA TYR A 93 -2.12 2.43 -5.67
C TYR A 93 -3.13 3.06 -6.65
N PHE A 94 -4.41 3.05 -6.33
CA PHE A 94 -5.45 3.61 -7.21
C PHE A 94 -5.41 5.13 -7.27
N PHE A 95 -5.07 5.81 -6.16
CA PHE A 95 -5.04 7.27 -6.11
C PHE A 95 -3.98 7.84 -7.07
N LEU A 96 -2.76 7.28 -7.04
CA LEU A 96 -1.74 7.66 -8.02
C LEU A 96 -1.93 7.00 -9.38
N GLY A 97 -2.54 5.81 -9.48
CA GLY A 97 -2.75 5.14 -10.76
C GLY A 97 -3.88 5.75 -11.60
N LEU A 98 -4.87 6.39 -10.96
CA LEU A 98 -6.08 6.91 -11.59
C LEU A 98 -6.18 8.45 -11.51
N TYR A 99 -5.12 9.14 -11.10
CA TYR A 99 -5.13 10.62 -11.01
C TYR A 99 -5.58 11.29 -12.32
N TRP A 100 -5.24 10.66 -13.45
CA TRP A 100 -5.53 11.17 -14.78
C TRP A 100 -7.04 11.25 -15.09
N ILE A 101 -7.88 10.49 -14.40
CA ILE A 101 -9.35 10.56 -14.53
C ILE A 101 -9.85 11.97 -14.17
N GLY A 102 -9.14 12.68 -13.28
CA GLY A 102 -9.46 14.06 -12.93
C GLY A 102 -9.47 15.01 -14.14
N HIS A 103 -8.68 14.75 -15.18
CA HIS A 103 -8.64 15.58 -16.38
C HIS A 103 -9.98 15.59 -17.14
N ALA A 104 -10.81 14.54 -17.03
CA ALA A 104 -12.13 14.52 -17.65
C ALA A 104 -13.07 15.61 -17.10
N PHE A 105 -12.90 15.98 -15.82
CA PHE A 105 -13.71 17.00 -15.16
C PHE A 105 -13.29 18.43 -15.53
N LEU A 106 -12.10 18.59 -16.12
CA LEU A 106 -11.56 19.88 -16.54
C LEU A 106 -12.01 20.29 -17.94
N VAL A 107 -12.58 19.37 -18.73
CA VAL A 107 -13.12 19.66 -20.07
C VAL A 107 -14.25 20.69 -19.98
N ASP A 108 -15.17 20.50 -19.03
CA ASP A 108 -16.28 21.42 -18.71
C ASP A 108 -16.14 21.91 -17.25
N ALA A 109 -15.00 22.53 -16.94
CA ALA A 109 -14.62 22.90 -15.58
C ALA A 109 -15.65 23.78 -14.85
N GLU A 110 -16.31 24.69 -15.57
CA GLU A 110 -17.35 25.58 -15.02
C GLU A 110 -18.49 24.81 -14.34
N LYS A 111 -18.79 23.60 -14.84
CA LYS A 111 -19.85 22.74 -14.31
C LYS A 111 -19.32 21.70 -13.34
N PHE A 112 -18.15 21.13 -13.61
CA PHE A 112 -17.71 19.88 -12.98
C PHE A 112 -16.45 19.97 -12.13
N ALA A 113 -15.72 21.09 -12.11
CA ALA A 113 -14.47 21.19 -11.34
C ALA A 113 -14.66 20.92 -9.83
N PHE A 114 -15.82 21.24 -9.26
CA PHE A 114 -16.10 20.96 -7.85
C PHE A 114 -16.22 19.46 -7.53
N LEU A 115 -16.56 18.62 -8.52
CA LEU A 115 -16.64 17.17 -8.37
C LEU A 115 -15.28 16.48 -8.52
N LEU A 116 -14.29 17.15 -9.10
CA LEU A 116 -12.94 16.62 -9.31
C LEU A 116 -12.31 16.05 -8.03
N PRO A 117 -12.24 16.77 -6.89
CA PRO A 117 -11.64 16.21 -5.67
C PRO A 117 -12.41 15.00 -5.16
N LEU A 118 -13.74 14.97 -5.31
CA LEU A 118 -14.56 13.82 -4.94
C LEU A 118 -14.27 12.63 -5.84
N ALA A 119 -14.24 12.81 -7.16
CA ALA A 119 -13.95 11.74 -8.11
C ALA A 119 -12.55 11.16 -7.90
N VAL A 120 -11.52 12.01 -7.78
CA VAL A 120 -10.12 11.57 -7.65
C VAL A 120 -9.83 10.94 -6.29
N THR A 121 -10.63 11.20 -5.25
CA THR A 121 -10.42 10.59 -3.92
C THR A 121 -11.38 9.42 -3.65
N LEU A 122 -12.69 9.61 -3.86
CA LEU A 122 -13.70 8.62 -3.50
C LEU A 122 -13.68 7.40 -4.41
N MET A 123 -13.39 7.57 -5.70
CA MET A 123 -13.30 6.43 -6.63
C MET A 123 -12.13 5.50 -6.25
N PRO A 124 -10.88 5.99 -6.07
CA PRO A 124 -9.81 5.16 -5.54
C PRO A 124 -10.11 4.55 -4.17
N ALA A 125 -10.75 5.30 -3.27
CA ALA A 125 -11.17 4.80 -1.96
C ALA A 125 -12.17 3.65 -2.06
N GLY A 126 -13.12 3.72 -3.01
CA GLY A 126 -14.08 2.66 -3.29
C GLY A 126 -13.42 1.43 -3.89
N LEU A 127 -12.51 1.60 -4.86
CA LEU A 127 -11.77 0.49 -5.47
C LEU A 127 -10.84 -0.19 -4.46
N ALA A 128 -10.28 0.55 -3.51
CA ALA A 128 -9.47 0.00 -2.42
C ALA A 128 -10.26 -0.92 -1.48
N LEU A 129 -11.60 -0.95 -1.53
CA LEU A 129 -12.38 -1.94 -0.78
C LEU A 129 -12.15 -3.36 -1.29
N PHE A 130 -11.82 -3.54 -2.58
CA PHE A 130 -11.49 -4.86 -3.13
C PHE A 130 -10.18 -5.38 -2.56
N THR A 131 -9.16 -4.52 -2.43
CA THR A 131 -7.89 -4.91 -1.80
C THR A 131 -8.01 -5.07 -0.29
N ALA A 132 -8.98 -4.42 0.35
CA ALA A 132 -9.31 -4.62 1.75
C ALA A 132 -9.99 -5.97 2.03
N ALA A 133 -10.71 -6.50 1.03
CA ALA A 133 -11.52 -7.72 1.14
C ALA A 133 -10.81 -8.98 0.61
N ALA A 134 -9.76 -8.81 -0.19
CA ALA A 134 -8.90 -9.89 -0.69
C ALA A 134 -8.12 -10.59 0.45
#